data_AF-A0A2D4L9E2-F1
#
_entry.id   AF-A0A2D4L9E2-F1
#
_cell.length_a   1.000
_cell.length_b   1.000
_cell.length_c   1.000
_cell.angle_alpha   90.00
_cell.angle_beta   90.00
_cell.angle_gamma   90.00
#
_symmetry.space_group_name_H-M   'P 1'
#
loop_
_entity.id
_entity.type
_entity.pdbx_description
1 polymer ?
#
loop_
_entity_poly.entity_id
_entity_poly.type
_entity_poly.pdbx_seq_one_letter_code
_entity_poly.pdbx_strand_id
1 'polypeptide(L)'
;MSSIQDWGEEIEEGAVYHVTLKRVQIQQAANKGARWLGVEGDQLPPGHTVSQYETCKIRTIKAGTLEKLVENLLTAFGDNDFTYISIFLSTYRGFASTKEVLELLLDRYGNLEISNCEEDGSQNSTETKTVLRK
;
A
#
# COMPACT_ATOMS: atom_id res chain seq x y z
N MET A 1 18.12 -2.53 6.37
CA MET A 1 18.51 -1.58 5.30
C MET A 1 17.53 -1.69 4.15
N SER A 2 17.01 -0.59 3.61
CA SER A 2 16.17 -0.59 2.41
C SER A 2 17.00 -0.25 1.17
N SER A 3 16.66 -0.85 0.03
CA SER A 3 17.33 -0.61 -1.27
C SER A 3 16.27 -0.19 -2.28
N ILE A 4 16.53 0.87 -3.04
CA ILE A 4 15.64 1.32 -4.12
C ILE A 4 16.34 1.04 -5.46
N GLN A 5 15.60 0.45 -6.41
CA GLN A 5 16.05 0.20 -7.77
C GLN A 5 15.12 0.91 -8.75
N ASP A 6 15.72 1.58 -9.74
CA ASP A 6 15.00 2.18 -10.85
C ASP A 6 14.59 1.09 -11.85
N TRP A 7 13.31 1.07 -12.22
CA TRP A 7 12.73 0.07 -13.13
C TRP A 7 12.27 0.67 -14.46
N GLY A 8 12.27 2.00 -14.60
CA GLY A 8 11.93 2.69 -15.84
C GLY A 8 10.51 3.27 -15.86
N GLU A 9 9.99 3.49 -17.07
CA GLU A 9 8.71 4.16 -17.31
C GLU A 9 7.61 3.16 -17.70
N GLU A 10 6.40 3.37 -17.17
CA GLU A 10 5.19 2.62 -17.50
C GLU A 10 4.15 3.60 -18.06
N ILE A 11 3.66 3.33 -19.28
CA ILE A 11 2.63 4.13 -19.93
C ILE A 11 1.32 3.37 -19.79
N GLU A 12 0.35 4.00 -19.14
CA GLU A 12 -1.02 3.54 -19.00
C GLU A 12 -1.95 4.45 -19.79
N GLU A 13 -3.18 4.02 -20.05
CA GLU A 13 -4.18 4.84 -20.75
C GLU A 13 -4.39 6.17 -20.02
N GLY A 14 -3.85 7.24 -20.59
CA GLY A 14 -3.93 8.58 -20.04
C GLY A 14 -2.91 8.93 -18.94
N ALA A 15 -1.90 8.11 -18.64
CA ALA A 15 -0.85 8.47 -17.69
C ALA A 15 0.51 7.84 -17.97
N VAL A 16 1.58 8.54 -17.57
CA VAL A 16 2.96 8.05 -17.60
C VAL A 16 3.47 8.01 -16.17
N TYR A 17 3.92 6.83 -15.74
CA TYR A 17 4.46 6.59 -14.41
C TYR A 17 5.94 6.27 -14.47
N HIS A 18 6.67 6.76 -13.46
CA HIS A 18 7.99 6.30 -13.10
C HIS A 18 7.88 5.15 -12.11
N VAL A 19 8.54 4.03 -12.38
CA VAL A 19 8.47 2.84 -11.54
C VAL A 19 9.78 2.65 -10.79
N THR A 20 9.69 2.51 -9.47
CA THR A 20 10.83 2.11 -8.63
C THR A 20 10.45 0.91 -7.78
N LEU A 21 11.38 -0.02 -7.58
CA LEU A 21 11.22 -1.11 -6.62
C LEU A 21 11.96 -0.78 -5.34
N LYS A 22 11.23 -0.75 -4.23
CA LYS A 22 11.80 -0.58 -2.89
C LYS A 22 11.80 -1.92 -2.16
N ARG A 23 12.99 -2.45 -1.93
CA ARG A 23 13.20 -3.59 -1.04
C ARG A 23 13.22 -3.10 0.40
N VAL A 24 12.30 -3.58 1.23
CA VAL A 24 12.20 -3.28 2.65
C VAL A 24 12.50 -4.55 3.45
N GLN A 25 13.33 -4.40 4.48
CA GLN A 25 13.60 -5.49 5.40
C GLN A 25 12.62 -5.39 6.56
N ILE A 26 11.80 -6.43 6.74
CA ILE A 26 10.85 -6.54 7.83
C ILE A 26 11.41 -7.54 8.82
N GLN A 27 11.50 -7.13 10.08
CA GLN A 27 11.85 -8.03 11.16
C GLN A 27 10.56 -8.56 11.79
N GLN A 28 10.29 -9.85 11.59
CA GLN A 28 9.20 -10.53 12.28
C GLN A 28 9.75 -11.23 13.53
N ALA A 29 9.10 -10.98 14.67
CA ALA A 29 9.33 -11.72 15.89
C ALA A 29 8.77 -13.14 15.74
N ALA A 30 9.61 -14.17 15.84
CA ALA A 30 9.14 -15.56 15.84
C ALA A 30 8.50 -15.88 17.20
N ASN A 31 7.23 -15.53 17.39
CA ASN A 31 6.56 -15.67 18.70
C ASN A 31 6.23 -17.12 19.10
N LYS A 32 6.36 -18.09 18.18
CA LYS A 32 5.94 -19.48 18.42
C LYS A 32 6.96 -20.22 19.30
N GLY A 33 6.90 -19.97 20.62
CA GLY A 33 7.58 -20.78 21.64
C GLY A 33 8.20 -20.00 22.80
N ALA A 34 8.41 -18.69 22.68
CA ALA A 34 9.14 -17.92 23.69
C ALA A 34 8.42 -17.81 25.05
N ARG A 35 7.07 -17.92 25.06
CA ARG A 35 6.27 -17.90 26.30
C ARG A 35 6.62 -19.04 27.28
N TRP A 36 7.11 -20.18 26.80
CA TRP A 36 7.48 -21.32 27.66
C TRP A 36 8.83 -21.14 28.38
N LEU A 37 9.63 -20.16 27.98
CA LEU A 37 10.99 -19.95 28.51
C LEU A 37 11.06 -18.89 29.63
N GLY A 38 9.92 -18.35 30.08
CA GLY A 38 9.87 -17.47 31.27
C GLY A 38 10.64 -16.15 31.13
N VAL A 39 10.90 -15.69 29.91
CA VAL A 39 11.56 -14.40 29.68
C VAL A 39 10.49 -13.30 29.77
N GLU A 40 10.39 -12.66 30.93
CA GLU A 40 9.64 -11.41 31.11
C GLU A 40 10.41 -10.27 30.44
N GLY A 41 10.03 -9.99 29.20
CA GLY A 41 10.51 -8.83 28.45
C GLY A 41 10.14 -8.95 26.99
N ASP A 42 9.64 -7.86 26.41
CA ASP A 42 9.25 -7.73 24.99
C ASP A 42 10.45 -7.81 24.02
N GLN A 43 11.61 -8.25 24.49
CA GLN A 43 12.87 -8.30 23.77
C GLN A 43 13.31 -9.75 23.58
N LEU A 44 13.05 -10.29 22.39
CA LEU A 44 13.50 -11.63 22.00
C LEU A 44 15.03 -11.65 21.76
N PRO A 45 15.71 -12.78 22.02
CA PRO A 45 17.14 -12.92 21.77
C PRO A 45 17.51 -12.75 20.28
N PRO A 46 18.73 -12.27 19.94
CA PRO A 46 19.17 -11.99 18.56
C PRO A 46 19.20 -13.17 17.56
N GLY A 47 18.74 -14.37 17.94
CA GLY A 47 18.62 -15.55 17.09
C GLY A 47 17.19 -15.95 16.72
N HIS A 48 16.18 -15.22 17.23
CA HIS A 48 14.75 -15.59 17.13
C HIS A 48 13.92 -14.56 16.32
N THR A 49 14.60 -13.67 15.60
CA THR A 49 13.98 -12.74 14.65
C THR A 49 14.26 -13.21 13.22
N VAL A 50 13.21 -13.44 12.44
CA VAL A 50 13.36 -13.73 11.01
C VAL A 50 13.34 -12.41 10.26
N SER A 51 14.39 -12.11 9.51
CA SER A 51 14.37 -11.00 8.56
C SER A 51 13.74 -11.46 7.25
N GLN A 52 12.54 -10.99 6.97
CA GLN A 52 11.89 -11.14 5.67
C GLN A 52 12.19 -9.90 4.81
N TYR A 53 12.30 -10.08 3.50
CA TYR A 53 12.48 -9.00 2.56
C TYR A 53 11.24 -8.90 1.69
N GLU A 54 10.54 -7.77 1.77
CA GLU A 54 9.45 -7.45 0.86
C GLU A 54 9.96 -6.48 -0.22
N THR A 55 9.44 -6.61 -1.43
CA THR A 55 9.74 -5.70 -2.52
C THR A 55 8.44 -5.02 -2.94
N CYS A 56 8.32 -3.73 -2.65
CA CYS A 56 7.19 -2.91 -3.07
C CYS A 56 7.48 -2.25 -4.42
N LYS A 57 6.51 -2.32 -5.33
CA LYS A 57 6.49 -1.51 -6.54
C LYS A 57 5.88 -0.15 -6.23
N ILE A 58 6.68 0.89 -6.35
CA ILE A 58 6.27 2.28 -6.19
C ILE A 58 6.10 2.87 -7.59
N ARG A 59 4.92 3.44 -7.85
CA ARG A 59 4.61 4.14 -9.10
C ARG A 59 4.46 5.63 -8.77
N THR A 60 5.22 6.48 -9.47
CA THR A 60 5.15 7.94 -9.32
C THR A 60 4.68 8.54 -10.63
N ILE A 61 3.56 9.25 -10.62
CA ILE A 61 3.03 9.88 -11.84
C ILE A 61 4.00 10.96 -12.34
N LYS A 62 4.36 10.91 -13.63
CA LYS A 62 5.12 11.95 -14.33
C LYS A 62 4.22 12.88 -15.13
N ALA A 63 3.23 12.31 -15.80
CA ALA A 63 2.25 13.02 -16.59
C ALA A 63 0.93 12.24 -16.60
N GLY A 64 -0.19 12.91 -16.81
CA GLY A 64 -1.47 12.25 -17.00
C GLY A 64 -2.58 13.20 -17.40
N THR A 65 -3.73 12.64 -17.77
CA THR A 65 -4.97 13.40 -17.94
C THR A 65 -5.45 13.90 -16.59
N LEU A 66 -6.38 14.86 -16.60
CA LEU A 66 -6.93 15.43 -15.38
C LEU A 66 -7.48 14.35 -14.44
N GLU A 67 -8.14 13.34 -14.99
CA GLU A 67 -8.68 12.18 -14.28
C GLU A 67 -7.59 11.45 -13.50
N LYS A 68 -6.50 11.07 -14.19
CA LYS A 68 -5.39 10.33 -13.57
C LYS A 68 -4.64 11.17 -12.54
N LEU A 69 -4.55 12.49 -12.75
CA LEU A 69 -3.94 13.40 -11.77
C LEU A 69 -4.79 13.54 -10.51
N VAL A 70 -6.13 13.56 -10.64
CA VAL A 70 -7.08 13.59 -9.52
C VAL A 70 -7.12 12.24 -8.81
N GLU A 71 -7.04 11.13 -9.53
CA GLU A 71 -6.88 9.80 -8.94
C GLU A 71 -5.63 9.73 -8.07
N ASN A 72 -4.48 10.18 -8.61
CA ASN A 72 -3.22 10.22 -7.86
C ASN A 72 -3.29 11.19 -6.66
N LEU A 73 -4.12 12.24 -6.71
CA LEU A 73 -4.33 13.13 -5.57
C LEU A 73 -4.97 12.38 -4.39
N LEU A 74 -5.93 11.49 -4.67
CA LEU A 74 -6.60 10.68 -3.65
C LEU A 74 -5.65 9.64 -3.05
N THR A 75 -4.85 8.97 -3.90
CA THR A 75 -3.79 8.07 -3.44
C THR A 75 -2.78 8.82 -2.57
N ALA A 76 -2.32 9.99 -2.99
CA ALA A 76 -1.40 10.84 -2.23
C ALA A 76 -2.00 11.28 -0.88
N PHE A 77 -3.31 11.52 -0.81
CA PHE A 77 -4.00 11.81 0.44
C PHE A 77 -3.96 10.62 1.42
N GLY A 78 -4.22 9.40 0.94
CA GLY A 78 -4.10 8.18 1.75
C GLY A 78 -2.66 7.89 2.20
N ASP A 79 -1.68 8.14 1.33
CA ASP A 79 -0.26 7.92 1.61
C ASP A 79 0.40 9.07 2.39
N ASN A 80 -0.34 10.14 2.71
CA ASN A 80 0.16 11.37 3.32
C ASN A 80 1.31 12.04 2.53
N ASP A 81 1.29 11.94 1.19
CA ASP A 81 2.20 12.67 0.32
C ASP A 81 1.72 14.12 0.15
N PHE A 82 2.01 14.93 1.18
CA PHE A 82 1.71 16.36 1.18
C PHE A 82 2.46 17.13 0.09
N THR A 83 3.55 16.58 -0.44
CA THR A 83 4.31 17.21 -1.52
C THR A 83 3.48 17.21 -2.79
N TYR A 84 2.96 16.05 -3.20
CA TYR A 84 2.09 15.96 -4.36
C TYR A 84 0.80 16.78 -4.18
N ILE A 85 0.15 16.66 -3.02
CA ILE A 85 -1.08 17.41 -2.71
C ILE A 85 -0.84 18.93 -2.83
N SER A 86 0.23 19.43 -2.22
CA SER A 86 0.57 20.85 -2.27
C SER A 86 0.87 21.31 -3.70
N ILE A 87 1.63 20.54 -4.46
CA ILE A 87 1.95 20.88 -5.86
C ILE A 87 0.67 20.94 -6.67
N PHE A 88 -0.14 19.88 -6.66
CA PHE A 88 -1.38 19.80 -7.42
C PHE A 88 -2.31 20.97 -7.10
N LEU A 89 -2.61 21.21 -5.81
CA LEU A 89 -3.53 22.28 -5.39
C LEU A 89 -3.00 23.68 -5.73
N SER A 90 -1.68 23.85 -5.79
CA SER A 90 -1.05 25.12 -6.18
C SER A 90 -1.04 25.35 -7.69
N THR A 91 -1.03 24.28 -8.51
CA THR A 91 -0.78 24.40 -9.96
C THR A 91 -1.97 24.00 -10.84
N TYR A 92 -3.01 23.33 -10.33
CA TYR A 92 -4.09 22.76 -11.16
C TYR A 92 -4.82 23.78 -12.03
N ARG A 93 -4.92 25.04 -11.56
CA ARG A 93 -5.56 26.13 -12.31
C ARG A 93 -4.85 26.48 -13.63
N GLY A 94 -3.62 26.02 -13.83
CA GLY A 94 -2.91 26.16 -15.10
C GLY A 94 -3.42 25.24 -16.21
N PHE A 95 -4.13 24.16 -15.87
CA PHE A 95 -4.58 23.14 -16.82
C PHE A 95 -6.03 22.69 -16.64
N ALA A 96 -6.72 23.11 -15.58
CA ALA A 96 -8.10 22.75 -15.29
C ALA A 96 -8.83 23.83 -14.48
N SER A 97 -10.15 23.81 -14.48
CA SER A 97 -10.98 24.63 -13.60
C SER A 97 -11.28 23.93 -12.27
N THR A 98 -11.58 24.71 -11.22
CA THR A 98 -12.02 24.16 -9.93
C THR A 98 -13.29 23.32 -10.07
N LYS A 99 -14.17 23.69 -11.01
CA LYS A 99 -15.40 22.95 -11.27
C LYS A 99 -15.09 21.54 -11.76
N GLU A 100 -14.24 21.41 -12.78
CA GLU A 100 -13.84 20.10 -13.33
C GLU A 100 -13.17 19.21 -12.27
N VAL A 101 -12.28 19.78 -11.46
CA VAL A 101 -11.62 19.03 -10.37
C VAL A 101 -12.64 18.57 -9.33
N LEU A 102 -13.55 19.45 -8.92
CA LEU A 102 -14.57 19.13 -7.91
C LEU A 102 -15.56 18.09 -8.44
N GLU A 103 -15.99 18.20 -9.70
CA GLU A 103 -16.85 17.21 -10.36
C GLU A 103 -16.17 15.84 -10.38
N LEU A 104 -14.88 15.76 -10.74
CA LEU A 104 -14.15 14.49 -10.71
C LEU A 104 -14.10 13.88 -9.30
N LEU A 105 -13.79 14.71 -8.29
CA LEU A 105 -13.74 14.26 -6.90
C LEU A 105 -15.10 13.77 -6.40
N LEU A 106 -16.20 14.46 -6.73
CA LEU A 106 -17.54 14.14 -6.22
C LEU A 106 -18.23 13.03 -7.01
N ASP A 107 -18.26 13.10 -8.34
CA ASP A 107 -19.01 12.16 -9.18
C ASP A 107 -18.31 10.81 -9.29
N ARG A 108 -16.99 10.84 -9.49
CA ARG A 108 -16.24 9.64 -9.88
C ARG A 108 -15.62 8.92 -8.70
N TYR A 109 -15.17 9.67 -7.70
CA TYR A 109 -14.44 9.12 -6.55
C TYR A 109 -15.18 9.24 -5.22
N GLY A 110 -16.19 10.11 -5.10
CA GLY A 110 -17.04 10.21 -3.91
C GLY A 110 -17.87 8.96 -3.63
N ASN A 111 -18.00 8.05 -4.60
CA ASN A 111 -18.70 6.77 -4.49
C ASN A 111 -17.76 5.56 -4.40
N LEU A 112 -16.43 5.77 -4.46
CA LEU A 112 -15.40 4.72 -4.45
C LEU A 112 -14.92 4.36 -3.03
N GLU A 113 -15.57 4.86 -1.98
CA GLU A 113 -15.21 4.59 -0.58
C GLU A 113 -15.61 3.17 -0.09
N ILE A 114 -16.15 2.29 -0.94
CA ILE A 114 -16.75 1.02 -0.46
C ILE A 114 -16.00 -0.26 -0.92
N SER A 115 -15.09 -0.23 -1.91
CA SER A 115 -14.61 -1.50 -2.52
C SER A 115 -13.16 -1.90 -2.26
N ASN A 116 -12.32 -1.11 -1.59
CA ASN A 116 -10.89 -1.45 -1.47
C ASN A 116 -10.45 -1.67 -0.03
N CYS A 117 -11.13 -2.61 0.62
CA CYS A 117 -10.58 -3.39 1.73
C CYS A 117 -11.14 -4.80 1.56
N GLU A 118 -10.59 -5.59 0.64
CA GLU A 118 -10.84 -7.03 0.71
C GLU A 118 -10.23 -7.52 2.02
N GLU A 119 -11.14 -7.82 2.95
CA GLU A 119 -10.94 -8.75 4.05
C GLU A 119 -10.08 -9.92 3.59
N ASP A 120 -8.87 -10.06 4.13
CA ASP A 120 -8.27 -11.39 4.30
C ASP A 120 -9.10 -12.11 5.37
N GLY A 121 -10.29 -12.52 4.96
CA GLY A 121 -11.21 -13.35 5.71
C GLY A 121 -10.52 -14.68 5.98
N SER A 122 -9.99 -14.81 7.19
CA SER A 122 -9.51 -16.07 7.76
C SER A 122 -10.62 -17.14 7.67
N GLN A 123 -10.61 -17.94 6.62
CA GLN A 123 -11.43 -19.13 6.50
C GLN A 123 -10.81 -20.25 7.31
N ASN A 124 -11.09 -20.28 8.61
CA ASN A 124 -10.74 -21.39 9.49
C ASN A 124 -12.02 -21.99 10.09
N SER A 125 -12.71 -22.83 9.33
CA SER A 125 -13.81 -23.70 9.80
C SER A 125 -13.92 -24.84 8.77
N THR A 126 -13.98 -26.14 9.05
CA THR A 126 -14.24 -26.90 10.28
C THR A 126 -13.83 -28.36 10.03
N GLU A 127 -13.53 -29.10 11.10
CA GLU A 127 -13.75 -30.55 11.27
C GLU A 127 -13.30 -31.55 10.18
N THR A 128 -12.27 -32.36 10.52
CA THR A 128 -12.33 -33.80 10.21
C THR A 128 -12.31 -34.61 11.49
N LYS A 129 -13.48 -35.19 11.80
CA LYS A 129 -13.75 -36.12 12.88
C LYS A 129 -12.79 -37.32 12.86
N THR A 130 -12.12 -37.56 13.98
CA THR A 130 -11.49 -38.83 14.30
C THR A 130 -12.57 -39.90 14.53
N VAL A 131 -12.66 -40.90 13.65
CA VAL A 131 -13.42 -42.13 13.87
C VAL A 131 -12.48 -43.18 14.47
N LEU A 132 -12.71 -43.53 15.73
CA LEU A 132 -12.14 -44.71 16.39
C LEU A 132 -12.72 -46.00 15.77
N ARG A 133 -11.86 -46.83 15.20
CA ARG A 133 -11.96 -48.29 15.01
C ARG A 133 -10.51 -48.80 15.08
N LYS A 134 -10.11 -49.86 15.78
CA LYS A 134 -10.76 -50.99 16.46
C LYS A 134 -9.81 -51.42 17.58
#